data_AF-T1GU73-F1
#
_entry.id   AF-T1GU73-F1
#
_cell.length_a   1.000
_cell.length_b   1.000
_cell.length_c   1.000
_cell.angle_alpha   90.00
_cell.angle_beta   90.00
_cell.angle_gamma   90.00
#
_symmetry.space_group_name_H-M   'P 1'
#
loop_
_entity.id
_entity.type
_entity.pdbx_description
1 polymer ?
#
loop_
_entity_poly.entity_id
_entity_poly.type
_entity_poly.pdbx_seq_one_letter_code
_entity_poly.pdbx_strand_id
1 'polypeptide(L)'
;MADVITADSNWDPALSKLISSLQDVEKISTGGDDIDFLKGLLQSKELNALVNVHSKVAKICKDDRLIPTLSTSTKILFEVLELLSQRCHISPLCKEAFHFLKNPHLHSLLAAHDAIAQKDFQPLLPEIPIEMDEDEETIKIVTLVKSDEPLFCSFHSLVFKS
;
A
#
# COMPACT_ATOMS: atom_id res chain seq x y z
N MET A 1 26.93 -19.13 32.22
CA MET A 1 26.89 -17.67 32.08
C MET A 1 25.58 -17.35 31.40
N ALA A 2 24.61 -16.94 32.21
CA ALA A 2 23.30 -16.52 31.72
C ALA A 2 23.50 -15.20 30.99
N ASP A 3 22.88 -15.05 29.82
CA ASP A 3 22.39 -13.75 29.43
C ASP A 3 20.95 -13.86 28.95
N VAL A 4 20.13 -13.13 29.67
CA VAL A 4 18.69 -12.99 29.52
C VAL A 4 18.48 -11.99 28.39
N ILE A 5 17.88 -12.44 27.29
CA ILE A 5 17.09 -11.56 26.44
C ILE A 5 15.69 -12.17 26.36
N THR A 6 14.98 -12.08 27.48
CA THR A 6 13.53 -11.97 27.47
C THR A 6 13.19 -10.62 26.84
N ALA A 7 13.30 -10.54 25.51
CA ALA A 7 12.51 -9.56 24.80
C ALA A 7 11.07 -10.06 24.95
N ASP A 8 10.31 -9.41 25.83
CA ASP A 8 8.86 -9.56 25.90
C ASP A 8 8.34 -9.58 24.47
N SER A 9 8.01 -10.79 24.01
CA SER A 9 7.54 -11.01 22.65
C SER A 9 6.09 -10.59 22.67
N ASN A 10 5.87 -9.28 22.74
CA ASN A 10 4.55 -8.68 22.64
C ASN A 10 4.15 -8.76 21.17
N TRP A 11 3.79 -9.98 20.76
CA TRP A 11 3.22 -10.27 19.45
C TRP A 11 2.00 -9.37 19.25
N ASP A 12 1.78 -8.93 18.01
CA ASP A 12 0.54 -8.24 17.68
C ASP A 12 -0.66 -9.09 18.17
N PRO A 13 -1.73 -8.48 18.75
CA PRO A 13 -2.87 -9.22 19.27
C PRO A 13 -3.53 -10.15 18.25
N ALA A 14 -3.48 -9.81 16.95
CA ALA A 14 -3.99 -10.67 15.89
C ALA A 14 -3.10 -11.92 15.71
N LEU A 15 -1.77 -11.76 15.71
CA LEU A 15 -0.84 -12.89 15.64
C LEU A 15 -0.95 -13.79 16.86
N SER A 16 -1.07 -13.21 18.06
CA SER A 16 -1.27 -13.98 19.30
C SER A 16 -2.51 -14.86 19.23
N LYS A 17 -3.62 -14.33 18.70
CA LYS A 17 -4.86 -15.08 18.48
C LYS A 17 -4.67 -16.19 17.46
N LEU A 18 -4.04 -15.90 16.33
CA LEU A 18 -3.76 -16.89 15.28
C LEU A 18 -2.89 -18.06 15.80
N ILE A 19 -1.84 -17.76 16.57
CA ILE A 19 -0.98 -18.77 17.19
C ILE A 19 -1.78 -19.64 18.16
N SER A 20 -2.63 -19.04 19.00
CA SER A 20 -3.50 -19.79 19.92
C SER A 20 -4.49 -20.68 19.16
N SER A 21 -5.10 -20.18 18.08
CA SER A 21 -6.00 -20.97 17.24
C SER A 21 -5.28 -22.13 16.56
N LEU A 22 -4.04 -21.94 16.12
CA LEU A 22 -3.24 -22.99 15.51
C LEU A 22 -2.90 -24.10 16.52
N GLN A 23 -2.62 -23.75 17.77
CA GLN A 23 -2.41 -24.73 18.86
C GLN A 23 -3.65 -25.57 19.15
N ASP A 24 -4.85 -25.04 18.95
CA ASP A 24 -6.09 -25.80 19.11
C ASP A 24 -6.32 -26.77 17.95
N VAL A 25 -5.92 -26.39 16.73
CA VAL A 25 -5.97 -27.27 15.54
C VAL A 25 -4.96 -28.41 15.65
N GLU A 26 -3.76 -28.16 16.17
CA GLU A 26 -2.70 -29.16 16.42
C GLU A 26 -3.17 -30.30 17.35
N LYS A 27 -4.13 -30.04 18.23
CA LYS A 27 -4.69 -31.07 19.14
C LYS A 27 -5.66 -32.03 18.45
N ILE A 28 -6.22 -31.64 17.31
CA ILE A 28 -7.32 -32.34 16.63
C ILE A 28 -6.84 -32.95 15.30
N SER A 29 -5.77 -32.43 14.72
CA SER A 29 -5.20 -32.87 13.45
C SER A 29 -3.84 -33.55 13.64
N THR A 30 -3.62 -34.66 12.94
CA THR A 30 -2.34 -35.40 12.91
C THR A 30 -1.42 -34.98 11.75
N GLY A 31 -1.83 -34.01 10.92
CA GLY A 31 -1.03 -33.50 9.81
C GLY A 31 0.06 -32.54 10.29
N GLY A 32 1.30 -33.03 10.41
CA GLY A 32 2.41 -32.29 11.02
C GLY A 32 2.99 -31.18 10.15
N ASP A 33 3.23 -31.43 8.87
CA ASP A 33 4.08 -30.56 8.05
C ASP A 33 3.48 -29.15 7.82
N ASP A 34 2.19 -29.06 7.52
CA ASP A 34 1.52 -27.76 7.31
C ASP A 34 1.38 -26.97 8.62
N ILE A 35 1.13 -27.67 9.73
CA ILE A 35 0.99 -27.05 11.05
C ILE A 35 2.35 -26.54 11.52
N ASP A 36 3.40 -27.33 11.34
CA ASP A 36 4.77 -26.95 11.68
C ASP A 36 5.25 -25.77 10.81
N PHE A 37 4.92 -25.78 9.52
CA PHE A 37 5.17 -24.64 8.63
C PHE A 37 4.46 -23.37 9.12
N LEU A 38 3.15 -23.43 9.37
CA LEU A 38 2.37 -22.27 9.83
C LEU A 38 2.86 -21.76 11.18
N LYS A 39 3.25 -22.65 12.08
CA LYS A 39 3.83 -22.32 13.38
C LYS A 39 5.15 -21.59 13.21
N GLY A 40 6.04 -22.10 12.36
CA GLY A 40 7.29 -21.42 12.01
C GLY A 40 7.07 -20.04 11.39
N LEU A 41 6.10 -19.91 10.47
CA LEU A 41 5.75 -18.66 9.83
C LEU A 41 5.18 -17.63 10.82
N LEU A 42 4.18 -18.01 11.61
CA LEU A 42 3.51 -17.14 12.58
C LEU A 42 4.43 -16.73 13.73
N GLN A 43 5.39 -17.57 14.08
CA GLN A 43 6.42 -17.30 15.09
C GLN A 43 7.69 -16.65 14.50
N SER A 44 7.70 -16.31 13.21
CA SER A 44 8.82 -15.59 12.61
C SER A 44 8.88 -14.14 13.09
N LYS A 45 10.09 -13.63 13.31
CA LYS A 45 10.30 -12.24 13.75
C LYS A 45 9.99 -11.25 12.62
N GLU A 46 10.22 -11.68 11.39
CA GLU A 46 10.01 -10.94 10.16
C GLU A 46 8.50 -10.66 9.96
N LEU A 47 7.66 -11.70 10.08
CA LEU A 47 6.21 -11.51 10.00
C LEU A 47 5.70 -10.65 11.15
N ASN A 48 6.20 -10.85 12.37
CA ASN A 48 5.83 -10.02 13.52
C ASN A 48 6.14 -8.53 13.26
N ALA A 49 7.34 -8.23 12.76
CA ALA A 49 7.73 -6.86 12.44
C ALA A 49 6.81 -6.27 11.36
N LEU A 50 6.51 -7.03 10.31
CA LEU A 50 5.63 -6.61 9.23
C LEU A 50 4.21 -6.33 9.71
N VAL A 51 3.61 -7.24 10.49
CA VAL A 51 2.26 -7.05 11.04
C VAL A 51 2.23 -5.87 12.00
N ASN A 52 3.26 -5.67 12.82
CA ASN A 52 3.33 -4.50 13.71
C ASN A 52 3.37 -3.17 12.92
N VAL A 53 4.13 -3.10 11.82
CA VAL A 53 4.13 -1.93 10.94
C VAL A 53 2.76 -1.75 10.30
N HIS A 54 2.18 -2.81 9.74
CA HIS A 54 0.85 -2.79 9.14
C HIS A 54 -0.21 -2.30 10.13
N SER A 55 -0.28 -2.87 11.33
CA SER A 55 -1.24 -2.49 12.38
C SER A 55 -1.12 -1.01 12.76
N LYS A 56 0.09 -0.45 12.80
CA LYS A 56 0.31 0.98 13.08
C LYS A 56 -0.14 1.86 11.91
N VAL A 57 0.23 1.52 10.69
CA VAL A 57 -0.16 2.26 9.49
C VAL A 57 -1.68 2.20 9.27
N ALA A 58 -2.29 1.02 9.42
CA ALA A 58 -3.73 0.84 9.28
C ALA A 58 -4.55 1.64 10.29
N LYS A 59 -4.03 1.87 11.51
CA LYS A 59 -4.66 2.77 12.49
C LYS A 59 -4.68 4.22 12.01
N ILE A 60 -3.59 4.69 11.40
CA ILE A 60 -3.50 6.04 10.83
C ILE A 60 -4.47 6.17 9.65
N CYS A 61 -4.56 5.15 8.78
CA CYS A 61 -5.49 5.16 7.65
C CYS A 61 -6.98 5.12 8.05
N LYS A 62 -7.30 4.65 9.27
CA LYS A 62 -8.67 4.64 9.82
C LYS A 62 -9.00 5.90 10.63
N ASP A 63 -8.06 6.84 10.73
CA ASP A 63 -8.29 8.10 11.42
C ASP A 63 -9.04 9.06 10.49
N ASP A 64 -10.33 9.29 10.78
CA ASP A 64 -11.20 10.17 9.99
C ASP A 64 -10.70 11.63 9.94
N ARG A 65 -9.71 12.00 10.75
CA ARG A 65 -9.05 13.31 10.67
C ARG A 65 -8.09 13.44 9.49
N LEU A 66 -7.70 12.33 8.85
CA LEU A 66 -6.70 12.28 7.79
C LEU A 66 -7.32 11.98 6.41
N ILE A 67 -8.55 12.46 6.18
CA ILE A 67 -9.24 12.28 4.91
C ILE A 67 -8.73 13.33 3.91
N PRO A 68 -8.23 12.93 2.73
CA PRO A 68 -7.86 13.87 1.67
C PRO A 68 -9.04 14.75 1.28
N THR A 69 -8.84 16.06 1.26
CA THR A 69 -9.90 17.02 0.88
C THR A 69 -10.24 16.94 -0.61
N LEU A 70 -9.28 16.48 -1.42
CA LEU A 70 -9.38 16.35 -2.87
C LEU A 70 -8.55 15.14 -3.34
N SER A 71 -8.81 14.65 -4.54
CA SER A 71 -8.03 13.60 -5.21
C SER A 71 -7.38 14.04 -6.52
N THR A 72 -7.41 15.34 -6.83
CA THR A 72 -7.01 15.92 -8.13
C THR A 72 -6.19 17.21 -7.97
N SER A 73 -5.40 17.30 -6.90
CA SER A 73 -4.62 18.49 -6.54
C SER A 73 -3.58 18.84 -7.61
N THR A 74 -3.02 17.83 -8.26
CA THR A 74 -2.08 17.98 -9.38
C THR A 74 -2.75 18.67 -10.57
N LYS A 75 -4.00 18.30 -10.88
CA LYS A 75 -4.78 18.93 -11.95
C LYS A 75 -5.04 20.41 -11.62
N ILE A 76 -5.46 20.71 -10.39
CA ILE A 76 -5.67 22.09 -9.93
C ILE A 76 -4.36 22.90 -10.03
N LEU A 77 -3.21 22.33 -9.64
CA LEU A 77 -1.92 22.99 -9.77
C LEU A 77 -1.64 23.40 -11.22
N PHE A 78 -1.90 22.52 -12.20
CA PHE A 78 -1.72 22.84 -13.61
C PHE A 78 -2.66 23.95 -14.10
N GLU A 79 -3.93 23.92 -13.69
CA GLU A 79 -4.89 25.00 -13.99
C GLU A 79 -4.43 26.34 -13.41
N VAL A 80 -3.92 26.35 -12.16
CA VAL A 80 -3.37 27.57 -11.53
C VAL A 80 -2.12 28.06 -12.27
N LEU A 81 -1.21 27.16 -12.66
CA LEU A 81 -0.02 27.51 -13.43
C LEU A 81 -0.38 28.12 -14.78
N GLU A 82 -1.39 27.59 -15.47
CA GLU A 82 -1.89 28.14 -16.72
C GLU A 82 -2.40 29.58 -16.53
N LEU A 83 -3.24 29.81 -15.52
CA LEU A 83 -3.76 31.15 -15.18
C LEU A 83 -2.65 32.14 -14.79
N LEU A 84 -1.65 31.70 -14.02
CA LEU A 84 -0.53 32.55 -13.61
C LEU A 84 0.37 32.90 -14.79
N SER A 85 0.60 31.96 -15.71
CA SER A 85 1.47 32.17 -16.88
C SER A 85 1.02 33.37 -17.71
N GLN A 86 -0.29 33.56 -17.85
CA GLN A 86 -0.91 34.66 -18.59
C GLN A 86 -0.67 36.02 -17.91
N ARG A 87 -0.32 36.05 -16.63
CA ARG A 87 -0.20 37.27 -15.81
C ARG A 87 1.23 37.57 -15.36
N CYS A 88 2.19 36.69 -15.64
CA CYS A 88 3.60 36.84 -15.24
C CYS A 88 4.27 38.12 -15.79
N HIS A 89 3.82 38.62 -16.94
CA HIS A 89 4.33 39.86 -17.54
C HIS A 89 3.77 41.13 -16.87
N ILE A 90 2.66 41.00 -16.14
CA ILE A 90 1.94 42.11 -15.52
C ILE A 90 2.31 42.24 -14.04
N SER A 91 2.46 41.11 -13.36
CA SER A 91 2.67 41.06 -11.91
C SER A 91 3.93 40.26 -11.56
N PRO A 92 4.93 40.89 -10.91
CA PRO A 92 6.12 40.18 -10.43
C PRO A 92 5.77 39.12 -9.39
N LEU A 93 4.72 39.34 -8.58
CA LEU A 93 4.22 38.34 -7.64
C LEU A 93 3.67 37.10 -8.37
N CYS A 94 2.94 37.27 -9.47
CA CYS A 94 2.47 36.14 -10.28
C CYS A 94 3.64 35.36 -10.86
N LYS A 95 4.70 36.05 -11.30
CA LYS A 95 5.92 35.42 -11.82
C LYS A 95 6.64 34.62 -10.74
N GLU A 96 6.78 35.17 -9.53
CA GLU A 96 7.38 34.48 -8.39
C GLU A 96 6.56 33.24 -7.98
N ALA A 97 5.25 33.40 -7.83
CA ALA A 97 4.35 32.29 -7.51
C ALA A 97 4.41 31.19 -8.58
N PHE A 98 4.42 31.54 -9.87
CA PHE A 98 4.57 30.58 -10.96
C PHE A 98 5.88 29.79 -10.85
N HIS A 99 7.00 30.45 -10.58
CA HIS A 99 8.29 29.76 -10.42
C HIS A 99 8.33 28.88 -9.17
N PHE A 100 7.74 29.33 -8.06
CA PHE A 100 7.62 28.54 -6.84
C PHE A 100 6.75 27.29 -7.06
N LEU A 101 5.59 27.46 -7.70
CA LEU A 101 4.65 26.37 -7.96
C LEU A 101 5.18 25.33 -8.95
N LYS A 102 6.10 25.73 -9.85
CA LYS A 102 6.82 24.81 -10.75
C LYS A 102 7.91 23.97 -10.05
N ASN A 103 8.08 24.09 -8.74
CA ASN A 103 9.07 23.31 -8.01
C ASN A 103 8.74 21.80 -8.12
N PRO A 104 9.67 20.95 -8.59
CA PRO A 104 9.41 19.53 -8.78
C PRO A 104 9.00 18.82 -7.49
N HIS A 105 9.50 19.24 -6.33
CA HIS A 105 9.12 18.65 -5.04
C HIS A 105 7.65 18.90 -4.72
N LEU A 106 7.10 20.07 -5.09
CA LEU A 106 5.68 20.36 -4.91
C LEU A 106 4.83 19.47 -5.82
N HIS A 107 5.24 19.31 -7.09
CA HIS A 107 4.56 18.41 -8.01
C HIS A 107 4.57 16.96 -7.51
N SER A 108 5.71 16.45 -7.04
CA SER A 108 5.79 15.09 -6.47
C SER A 108 4.94 14.93 -5.22
N LEU A 109 4.87 15.96 -4.36
CA LEU A 109 4.03 15.94 -3.16
C LEU A 109 2.53 15.87 -3.52
N LEU A 110 2.08 16.68 -4.48
CA LEU A 110 0.67 16.67 -4.92
C LEU A 110 0.32 15.38 -5.67
N ALA A 111 1.25 14.82 -6.45
CA ALA A 111 1.06 13.53 -7.10
C ALA A 111 0.94 12.40 -6.06
N ALA A 112 1.81 12.38 -5.03
CA ALA A 112 1.72 11.41 -3.94
C ALA A 112 0.40 11.57 -3.17
N HIS A 113 -0.02 12.82 -2.91
CA HIS A 113 -1.30 13.10 -2.29
C HIS A 113 -2.46 12.52 -3.11
N ASP A 114 -2.50 12.78 -4.42
CA ASP A 114 -3.57 12.29 -5.29
C ASP A 114 -3.57 10.76 -5.37
N ALA A 115 -2.40 10.10 -5.45
CA ALA A 115 -2.30 8.63 -5.43
C ALA A 115 -2.84 8.03 -4.12
N ILE A 116 -2.53 8.64 -2.98
CA ILE A 116 -3.08 8.22 -1.68
C ILE A 116 -4.60 8.43 -1.65
N ALA A 117 -5.08 9.58 -2.12
CA ALA A 117 -6.50 9.93 -2.15
C ALA A 117 -7.33 9.02 -3.07
N GLN A 118 -6.74 8.58 -4.18
CA GLN A 118 -7.38 7.69 -5.14
C GLN A 118 -7.22 6.21 -4.78
N LYS A 119 -6.43 5.89 -3.75
CA LYS A 119 -6.05 4.51 -3.38
C LYS A 119 -5.34 3.76 -4.51
N ASP A 120 -4.62 4.49 -5.36
CA ASP A 120 -3.85 3.98 -6.51
C ASP A 120 -2.57 3.22 -6.11
N PHE A 121 -2.49 2.82 -4.84
CA PHE A 121 -1.43 1.97 -4.29
C PHE A 121 -1.95 0.57 -3.96
N GLN A 122 -3.26 0.33 -4.09
CA GLN A 122 -3.83 -1.00 -3.85
C GLN A 122 -3.59 -1.89 -5.07
N PRO A 123 -3.17 -3.15 -4.89
CA PRO A 123 -3.01 -4.07 -6.00
C PRO A 123 -4.36 -4.26 -6.70
N LEU A 124 -4.38 -4.04 -8.02
CA LEU A 124 -5.53 -4.36 -8.86
C LEU A 124 -5.75 -5.88 -8.80
N LEU A 125 -6.91 -6.28 -8.28
CA LEU A 125 -7.31 -7.68 -8.36
C LEU A 125 -7.60 -8.03 -9.82
N PRO A 126 -7.09 -9.15 -10.35
CA PRO A 126 -7.51 -9.65 -11.65
C PRO A 126 -9.04 -9.80 -11.66
N GLU A 127 -9.68 -9.44 -12.77
CA GLU A 127 -11.10 -9.75 -12.96
C GLU A 127 -11.32 -11.25 -12.84
N ILE A 128 -12.27 -11.66 -12.01
CA ILE A 128 -12.64 -13.06 -11.84
C ILE A 128 -13.25 -13.50 -13.19
N PRO A 129 -12.72 -14.53 -13.87
CA PRO A 129 -13.33 -15.04 -15.08
C PRO A 129 -14.79 -15.44 -14.82
N ILE A 130 -15.70 -15.01 -15.70
CA ILE A 130 -17.09 -15.46 -15.67
C ILE A 130 -17.06 -16.97 -15.97
N GLU A 131 -17.53 -17.79 -15.03
CA GLU A 131 -17.64 -19.23 -15.23
C GLU A 131 -18.51 -19.50 -16.46
N MET A 132 -17.89 -20.04 -17.51
CA MET A 132 -18.62 -20.62 -18.65
C MET A 132 -18.65 -22.13 -18.45
N ASP A 133 -19.88 -22.61 -18.25
CA ASP A 133 -20.40 -23.98 -18.23
C ASP A 133 -20.01 -24.90 -17.05
N GLU A 134 -21.05 -25.35 -16.33
CA GLU A 134 -21.06 -26.16 -15.10
C GLU A 134 -20.58 -27.62 -15.26
N ASP A 135 -20.08 -28.02 -16.43
CA ASP A 135 -19.84 -29.45 -16.75
C ASP A 135 -18.35 -29.85 -16.86
N GLU A 136 -17.38 -28.96 -16.58
CA GLU A 136 -15.95 -29.29 -16.61
C GLU A 136 -15.30 -29.35 -15.21
N GLU A 137 -14.62 -30.48 -14.96
CA GLU A 137 -13.82 -30.81 -13.79
C GLU A 137 -12.96 -29.61 -13.31
N THR A 138 -13.06 -29.26 -12.02
CA THR A 138 -12.66 -27.97 -11.46
C THR A 138 -11.26 -27.51 -11.89
N ILE A 139 -11.19 -26.64 -12.91
CA ILE A 139 -9.92 -26.08 -13.39
C ILE A 139 -9.48 -24.97 -12.44
N LYS A 140 -8.49 -25.24 -11.57
CA LYS A 140 -7.78 -24.18 -10.84
C LYS A 140 -6.84 -23.45 -11.80
N ILE A 141 -7.33 -22.37 -12.39
CA ILE A 141 -6.48 -21.48 -13.19
C ILE A 141 -5.66 -20.61 -12.23
N VAL A 142 -4.35 -20.85 -12.18
CA VAL A 142 -3.39 -19.98 -11.50
C VAL A 142 -2.86 -18.97 -12.51
N THR A 143 -3.34 -17.74 -12.44
CA THR A 143 -2.84 -16.66 -13.30
C THR A 143 -1.63 -16.01 -12.63
N LEU A 144 -0.42 -16.21 -13.19
CA LEU A 144 0.79 -15.52 -12.77
C LEU A 144 0.74 -14.07 -13.29
N VAL A 145 0.24 -13.15 -12.47
CA VAL A 145 0.37 -11.72 -12.74
C VAL A 145 1.73 -11.27 -12.20
N LYS A 146 2.75 -11.29 -13.05
CA LYS A 146 4.05 -10.68 -12.76
C LYS A 146 3.92 -9.17 -12.95
N SER A 147 3.60 -8.46 -11.89
CA SER A 147 3.74 -7.00 -11.87
C SER A 147 5.24 -6.67 -11.85
N ASP A 148 5.85 -6.45 -13.02
CA ASP A 148 7.23 -5.98 -13.14
C ASP A 148 7.38 -4.49 -12.74
N GLU A 149 6.36 -3.88 -12.13
CA GLU A 149 6.46 -2.54 -11.55
C GLU A 149 7.11 -2.63 -10.17
N PRO A 150 8.33 -2.07 -9.98
CA PRO A 150 8.85 -1.91 -8.64
C PRO A 150 7.91 -0.96 -7.90
N LEU A 151 7.51 -1.34 -6.68
CA LEU A 151 6.55 -0.67 -5.79
C LEU A 151 6.90 0.80 -5.44
N PHE A 152 7.95 1.35 -6.07
CA PHE A 152 8.50 2.69 -5.87
C PHE A 152 8.78 3.47 -7.18
N CYS A 153 8.55 2.92 -8.39
CA CYS A 153 8.81 3.65 -9.66
C CYS A 153 7.59 4.34 -10.29
N SER A 154 6.40 4.26 -9.70
CA SER A 154 5.22 5.01 -10.18
C SER A 154 5.44 6.53 -10.19
N PHE A 155 6.48 7.04 -9.53
CA PHE A 155 6.88 8.45 -9.58
C PHE A 155 7.67 8.86 -10.84
N HIS A 156 8.20 7.91 -11.63
CA HIS A 156 9.07 8.23 -12.78
C HIS A 156 8.40 7.98 -14.16
N SER A 157 7.27 7.27 -14.21
CA SER A 157 6.58 6.99 -15.50
C SER A 157 5.62 8.09 -15.98
N LEU A 158 5.47 9.21 -15.25
CA LEU A 158 4.82 10.42 -15.75
C LEU A 158 5.79 11.27 -16.61
N VAL A 159 6.54 10.61 -17.49
CA VAL A 159 7.32 11.25 -18.55
C VAL A 159 6.66 10.87 -19.88
N PHE A 160 5.92 11.84 -20.43
CA PHE A 160 5.58 12.01 -21.84
C PHE A 160 4.90 10.83 -22.56
N LYS A 161 3.59 10.97 -22.77
CA LYS A 161 3.02 10.73 -24.11
C LYS A 161 2.47 12.06 -24.62
N SER A 162 3.17 12.61 -25.61
CA SER A 162 2.69 13.68 -26.49
C SER A 162 1.56 13.19 -27.39
#